data_AF-A0A0Q9SL76-F1
#
_entry.id   AF-A0A0Q9SL76-F1
#
_cell.length_a   1.000
_cell.length_b   1.000
_cell.length_c   1.000
_cell.angle_alpha   90.00
_cell.angle_beta   90.00
_cell.angle_gamma   90.00
#
_symmetry.space_group_name_H-M   'P 1'
#
loop_
_entity.id
_entity.type
_entity.pdbx_description
1 polymer ?
#
loop_
_entity_poly.entity_id
_entity_poly.type
_entity_poly.pdbx_seq_one_letter_code
_entity_poly.pdbx_strand_id
1 'polypeptide(L)'
;MAQPAHQGPDLPDLLDQLALAHDAASPPEEIAEALESMVLHPDYPCLGARSVFNRDRATVVVLERLATEASTQTLLRALTDFGRETDCAAGFASLVAVFRASEVSGEPEFEALLWRQLELLYEADSQPWDPRVSDDPDNPHFAFSVGGTAFFVVGLHPQSSRIARRTPLPTLVFNLHEQFEELRASDRFGRMRDTIRRRDAELQGSLNPMVADHGRSSEARQYSGRSVPEDWAAPASFDDEETP
;
A
#
# COMPACT_ATOMS: atom_id res chain seq x y z
N MET A 1 30.72 15.86 11.73
CA MET A 1 29.76 16.99 11.78
C MET A 1 28.44 16.42 12.26
N ALA A 2 27.98 16.82 13.46
CA ALA A 2 26.70 16.37 13.97
C ALA A 2 25.59 16.97 13.10
N GLN A 3 24.68 16.13 12.59
CA GLN A 3 23.44 16.61 12.00
C GLN A 3 22.66 17.40 13.08
N PRO A 4 21.99 18.51 12.73
CA PRO A 4 21.14 19.21 13.69
C PRO A 4 20.08 18.24 14.20
N ALA A 5 19.93 18.13 15.52
CA ALA A 5 18.87 17.33 16.13
C ALA A 5 17.52 17.79 15.58
N HIS A 6 16.75 16.87 15.01
CA HIS A 6 15.39 17.13 14.55
C HIS A 6 14.59 17.62 15.77
N GLN A 7 14.06 18.84 15.71
CA GLN A 7 13.27 19.44 16.81
C GLN A 7 11.81 18.96 16.84
N GLY A 8 11.45 17.94 16.05
CA GLY A 8 10.12 17.33 16.02
C GLY A 8 10.02 16.07 16.89
N PRO A 9 8.79 15.54 17.10
CA PRO A 9 8.62 14.20 17.66
C PRO A 9 9.34 13.16 16.80
N ASP A 10 9.72 12.03 17.39
CA ASP A 10 10.21 10.91 16.59
C ASP A 10 9.07 10.30 15.75
N LEU A 11 9.40 9.44 14.80
CA LEU A 11 8.41 8.88 13.88
C LEU A 11 7.28 8.12 14.62
N PRO A 12 7.56 7.23 15.60
CA PRO A 12 6.51 6.60 16.39
C PRO A 12 5.57 7.59 17.09
N ASP A 13 6.13 8.60 17.78
CA ASP A 13 5.33 9.59 18.50
C ASP A 13 4.48 10.42 17.53
N LEU A 14 5.03 10.79 16.36
CA LEU A 14 4.29 11.47 15.30
C LEU A 14 3.11 10.62 14.80
N LEU A 15 3.34 9.34 14.53
CA LEU A 15 2.31 8.42 14.05
C LEU A 15 1.17 8.28 15.06
N ASP A 16 1.49 8.12 16.34
CA ASP A 16 0.50 8.00 17.41
C ASP A 16 -0.31 9.29 17.58
N GLN A 17 0.34 10.46 17.46
CA GLN A 17 -0.35 11.76 17.47
C GLN A 17 -1.30 11.92 16.29
N LEU A 18 -0.85 11.59 15.07
CA LEU A 18 -1.70 11.70 13.88
C LEU A 18 -2.88 10.72 13.95
N ALA A 19 -2.68 9.50 14.43
CA ALA A 19 -3.75 8.51 14.60
C ALA A 19 -4.81 8.94 15.64
N LEU A 20 -4.44 9.75 16.63
CA LEU A 20 -5.38 10.33 17.60
C LEU A 20 -6.07 11.60 17.09
N ALA A 21 -5.43 12.32 16.17
CA ALA A 21 -5.92 13.60 15.65
C ALA A 21 -6.94 13.43 14.51
N HIS A 22 -6.90 12.32 13.79
CA HIS A 22 -7.73 12.11 12.60
C HIS A 22 -8.75 10.99 12.77
N ASP A 23 -10.00 11.32 12.48
CA ASP A 23 -11.15 10.44 12.47
C ASP A 23 -12.10 10.73 11.27
N ALA A 24 -13.32 10.18 11.32
CA ALA A 24 -14.34 10.35 10.30
C ALA A 24 -14.81 11.81 10.08
N ALA A 25 -14.64 12.69 11.07
CA ALA A 25 -14.98 14.11 10.96
C ALA A 25 -13.86 14.93 10.29
N SER A 26 -12.67 14.37 10.15
CA SER A 26 -11.53 15.08 9.55
C SER A 26 -11.79 15.35 8.07
N PRO A 27 -11.48 16.56 7.59
CA PRO A 27 -11.63 16.88 6.19
C PRO A 27 -10.51 16.21 5.36
N PRO A 28 -10.77 15.87 4.07
CA PRO A 28 -9.81 15.15 3.25
C PRO A 28 -8.43 15.79 3.11
N GLU A 29 -8.37 17.12 3.07
CA GLU A 29 -7.13 17.89 2.97
C GLU A 29 -6.22 17.70 4.20
N GLU A 30 -6.78 17.71 5.41
CA GLU A 30 -6.00 17.49 6.64
C GLU A 30 -5.46 16.06 6.71
N ILE A 31 -6.23 15.08 6.23
CA ILE A 31 -5.77 13.68 6.13
C ILE A 31 -4.60 13.56 5.13
N ALA A 32 -4.68 14.26 3.99
CA ALA A 32 -3.61 14.25 3.00
C ALA A 32 -2.32 14.89 3.55
N GLU A 33 -2.44 16.01 4.26
CA GLU A 33 -1.31 16.66 4.95
C GLU A 33 -0.69 15.77 6.03
N ALA A 34 -1.52 15.03 6.78
CA ALA A 34 -1.05 14.06 7.78
C ALA A 34 -0.23 12.92 7.15
N LEU A 35 -0.71 12.37 6.03
CA LEU A 35 0.03 11.37 5.26
C LEU A 35 1.36 11.92 4.75
N GLU A 36 1.36 13.13 4.21
CA GLU A 36 2.58 13.78 3.72
C GLU A 36 3.60 13.99 4.85
N SER A 37 3.14 14.50 6.00
CA SER A 37 3.98 14.69 7.20
C SER A 37 4.67 13.40 7.64
N MET A 38 3.90 12.30 7.71
CA MET A 38 4.43 10.98 8.00
C MET A 38 5.47 10.52 6.96
N VAL A 39 5.13 10.59 5.67
CA VAL A 39 5.97 10.06 4.59
C VAL A 39 7.27 10.87 4.46
N LEU A 40 7.20 12.19 4.61
CA LEU A 40 8.35 13.08 4.49
C LEU A 40 9.23 13.11 5.74
N HIS A 41 8.78 12.50 6.85
CA HIS A 41 9.59 12.38 8.06
C HIS A 41 10.96 11.75 7.75
N PRO A 42 12.08 12.30 8.29
CA PRO A 42 13.43 11.85 7.96
C PRO A 42 13.70 10.37 8.23
N ASP A 43 13.00 9.78 9.20
CA ASP A 43 13.14 8.38 9.58
C ASP A 43 12.20 7.43 8.86
N TYR A 44 11.25 7.94 8.06
CA TYR A 44 10.38 7.07 7.27
C TYR A 44 11.24 6.28 6.26
N PRO A 45 11.15 4.92 6.26
CA PRO A 45 12.15 4.09 5.59
C PRO A 45 11.90 3.95 4.09
N CYS A 46 10.66 4.13 3.63
CA CYS A 46 10.27 3.91 2.24
C CYS A 46 10.68 5.07 1.32
N LEU A 47 11.81 4.90 0.63
CA LEU A 47 12.31 5.88 -0.35
C LEU A 47 11.38 6.06 -1.55
N GLY A 48 10.64 5.02 -1.93
CA GLY A 48 9.64 5.08 -3.01
C GLY A 48 8.52 6.07 -2.67
N ALA A 49 7.87 5.87 -1.52
CA ALA A 49 6.82 6.77 -1.03
C ALA A 49 7.32 8.21 -0.90
N ARG A 50 8.51 8.43 -0.32
CA ARG A 50 9.13 9.76 -0.26
C ARG A 50 9.30 10.38 -1.63
N SER A 51 9.75 9.61 -2.62
CA SER A 51 9.92 10.09 -3.98
C SER A 51 8.59 10.44 -4.66
N VAL A 52 7.51 9.74 -4.33
CA VAL A 52 6.17 9.98 -4.88
C VAL A 52 5.61 11.31 -4.33
N PHE A 53 5.68 11.51 -3.01
CA PHE A 53 5.20 12.75 -2.38
C PHE A 53 6.05 13.97 -2.75
N ASN A 54 7.39 13.88 -2.72
CA ASN A 54 8.27 15.01 -3.10
C ASN A 54 8.14 15.45 -4.58
N ARG A 55 7.47 14.67 -5.42
CA ARG A 55 7.26 14.97 -6.85
C ARG A 55 5.79 15.23 -7.18
N ASP A 56 4.92 15.34 -6.17
CA ASP A 56 3.48 15.53 -6.35
C ASP A 56 2.84 14.44 -7.23
N ARG A 57 3.25 13.18 -7.03
CA ARG A 57 2.76 12.01 -7.80
C ARG A 57 1.94 11.04 -6.96
N ALA A 58 1.50 11.47 -5.77
CA ALA A 58 0.53 10.76 -4.95
C ALA A 58 -0.87 11.26 -5.28
N THR A 59 -1.75 10.38 -5.73
CA THR A 59 -3.19 10.66 -5.84
C THR A 59 -3.87 10.17 -4.56
N VAL A 60 -4.22 11.09 -3.66
CA VAL A 60 -4.88 10.74 -2.40
C VAL A 60 -6.40 10.76 -2.57
N VAL A 61 -7.06 9.66 -2.19
CA VAL A 61 -8.52 9.53 -2.19
C VAL A 61 -8.97 9.19 -0.77
N VAL A 62 -9.77 10.06 -0.17
CA VAL A 62 -10.35 9.84 1.16
C VAL A 62 -11.76 9.28 1.01
N LEU A 63 -11.97 8.11 1.59
CA LEU A 63 -13.19 7.30 1.55
C LEU A 63 -13.73 7.11 2.97
N GLU A 64 -14.99 6.71 3.08
CA GLU A 64 -15.63 6.49 4.38
C GLU A 64 -15.14 5.20 5.05
N ARG A 65 -15.62 4.04 4.60
CA ARG A 65 -15.38 2.75 5.26
C ARG A 65 -14.81 1.73 4.30
N LEU A 66 -13.73 1.09 4.74
CA LEU A 66 -13.11 -0.04 4.08
C LEU A 66 -14.12 -1.20 3.94
N ALA A 67 -14.05 -1.92 2.82
CA ALA A 67 -14.92 -3.05 2.50
C ALA A 67 -16.42 -2.68 2.43
N THR A 68 -16.76 -1.54 1.83
CA THR A 68 -18.15 -1.13 1.57
C THR A 68 -18.37 -0.80 0.11
N GLU A 69 -19.54 -1.15 -0.44
CA GLU A 69 -19.89 -0.91 -1.84
C GLU A 69 -19.70 0.55 -2.27
N ALA A 70 -20.13 1.52 -1.44
CA ALA A 70 -19.99 2.94 -1.76
C ALA A 70 -18.51 3.39 -1.90
N SER A 71 -17.64 2.91 -1.00
CA SER A 71 -16.21 3.20 -1.06
C SER A 71 -15.56 2.47 -2.23
N THR A 72 -15.92 1.20 -2.46
CA THR A 72 -15.47 0.39 -3.60
C THR A 72 -15.76 1.09 -4.93
N GLN A 73 -16.99 1.56 -5.15
CA GLN A 73 -17.37 2.20 -6.41
C GLN A 73 -16.56 3.48 -6.68
N THR A 74 -16.25 4.24 -5.63
CA THR A 74 -15.42 5.44 -5.74
C THR A 74 -13.97 5.08 -6.00
N LEU A 75 -13.45 4.08 -5.29
CA LEU A 75 -12.09 3.59 -5.44
C LEU A 75 -11.85 2.97 -6.83
N LEU A 76 -12.79 2.17 -7.34
CA LEU A 76 -12.74 1.57 -8.68
C LEU A 76 -12.57 2.65 -9.75
N ARG A 77 -13.41 3.70 -9.74
CA ARG A 77 -13.28 4.81 -10.68
C ARG A 77 -11.91 5.47 -10.59
N ALA A 78 -11.46 5.78 -9.37
CA ALA A 78 -10.18 6.44 -9.15
C ALA A 78 -8.99 5.57 -9.62
N LEU A 79 -9.03 4.26 -9.39
CA LEU A 79 -7.99 3.32 -9.85
C LEU A 79 -7.98 3.17 -11.36
N THR A 80 -9.14 3.08 -11.99
CA THR A 80 -9.26 3.01 -13.46
C THR A 80 -8.73 4.28 -14.13
N ASP A 81 -9.11 5.46 -13.62
CA ASP A 81 -8.59 6.73 -14.13
C ASP A 81 -7.09 6.85 -13.88
N PHE A 82 -6.62 6.49 -12.68
CA PHE A 82 -5.20 6.51 -12.32
C PHE A 82 -4.35 5.59 -13.21
N GLY A 83 -4.79 4.36 -13.47
CA GLY A 83 -4.09 3.41 -14.35
C GLY A 83 -4.01 3.90 -15.79
N ARG A 84 -5.06 4.56 -16.29
CA ARG A 84 -5.10 5.10 -17.66
C ARG A 84 -4.25 6.37 -17.84
N GLU A 85 -4.23 7.24 -16.84
CA GLU A 85 -3.70 8.61 -16.98
C GLU A 85 -2.26 8.76 -16.48
N THR A 86 -1.77 7.81 -15.68
CA THR A 86 -0.43 7.88 -15.11
C THR A 86 0.66 7.58 -16.13
N ASP A 87 1.56 8.54 -16.34
CA ASP A 87 2.78 8.31 -17.11
C ASP A 87 3.83 7.54 -16.27
N CYS A 88 4.02 6.26 -16.55
CA CYS A 88 5.05 5.43 -15.91
C CYS A 88 6.47 5.94 -16.17
N ALA A 89 6.74 6.56 -17.33
CA ALA A 89 8.07 7.03 -17.69
C ALA A 89 8.55 8.21 -16.82
N ALA A 90 7.62 8.95 -16.21
CA ALA A 90 7.92 10.03 -15.27
C ALA A 90 8.41 9.53 -13.89
N GLY A 91 8.50 8.22 -13.66
CA GLY A 91 8.93 7.57 -12.42
C GLY A 91 7.78 6.99 -11.59
N PHE A 92 7.99 6.83 -10.28
CA PHE A 92 6.96 6.29 -9.36
C PHE A 92 5.77 7.23 -9.19
N ALA A 93 4.59 6.62 -9.11
CA ALA A 93 3.33 7.24 -8.73
C ALA A 93 2.50 6.23 -7.95
N SER A 94 1.65 6.73 -7.06
CA SER A 94 0.80 5.88 -6.23
C SER A 94 -0.57 6.50 -6.09
N LEU A 95 -1.61 5.66 -6.08
CA LEU A 95 -2.91 6.04 -5.55
C LEU A 95 -2.99 5.62 -4.08
N VAL A 96 -3.37 6.53 -3.20
CA VAL A 96 -3.45 6.32 -1.75
C VAL A 96 -4.91 6.45 -1.33
N ALA A 97 -5.55 5.32 -1.05
CA ALA A 97 -6.92 5.26 -0.56
C ALA A 97 -6.95 5.21 0.97
N VAL A 98 -7.54 6.21 1.62
CA VAL A 98 -7.64 6.32 3.08
C VAL A 98 -9.09 6.15 3.51
N PHE A 99 -9.34 5.36 4.56
CA PHE A 99 -10.69 5.04 5.04
C PHE A 99 -10.93 5.68 6.42
N ARG A 100 -11.49 6.89 6.45
CA ARG A 100 -11.56 7.74 7.65
C ARG A 100 -12.54 7.28 8.73
N ALA A 101 -13.52 6.46 8.36
CA ALA A 101 -14.52 5.91 9.26
C ALA A 101 -14.34 4.40 9.51
N SER A 102 -13.14 3.88 9.25
CA SER A 102 -12.78 2.50 9.56
C SER A 102 -11.91 2.44 10.81
N GLU A 103 -12.40 1.74 11.83
CA GLU A 103 -11.61 1.35 12.98
C GLU A 103 -11.13 -0.09 12.77
N VAL A 104 -9.86 -0.35 13.07
CA VAL A 104 -9.27 -1.70 13.02
C VAL A 104 -8.55 -1.96 14.32
N SER A 105 -8.96 -3.03 14.99
CA SER A 105 -8.44 -3.45 16.30
C SER A 105 -7.09 -4.16 16.21
N GLY A 106 -6.67 -4.59 15.01
CA GLY A 106 -5.37 -5.23 14.81
C GLY A 106 -5.16 -5.77 13.39
N GLU A 107 -4.00 -6.40 13.18
CA GLU A 107 -3.55 -6.89 11.87
C GLU A 107 -4.49 -7.93 11.23
N PRO A 108 -5.04 -8.93 11.95
CA PRO A 108 -5.94 -9.92 11.34
C PRO A 108 -7.26 -9.33 10.83
N GLU A 109 -7.82 -8.36 11.57
CA GLU A 109 -9.05 -7.66 11.15
C GLU A 109 -8.78 -6.78 9.93
N PHE A 110 -7.69 -6.01 9.96
CA PHE A 110 -7.29 -5.20 8.81
C PHE A 110 -7.03 -6.05 7.56
N GLU A 111 -6.36 -7.20 7.70
CA GLU A 111 -6.14 -8.14 6.61
C GLU A 111 -7.47 -8.64 6.01
N ALA A 112 -8.42 -9.06 6.85
CA ALA A 112 -9.74 -9.50 6.38
C ALA A 112 -10.48 -8.39 5.62
N LEU A 113 -10.46 -7.15 6.13
CA LEU A 113 -11.09 -6.01 5.46
C LEU A 113 -10.39 -5.61 4.16
N LEU A 114 -9.05 -5.68 4.11
CA LEU A 114 -8.27 -5.44 2.90
C LEU A 114 -8.67 -6.44 1.82
N TRP A 115 -8.65 -7.74 2.14
CA TRP A 115 -9.01 -8.78 1.17
C TRP A 115 -10.47 -8.65 0.73
N ARG A 116 -11.40 -8.36 1.65
CA ARG A 116 -12.79 -8.09 1.26
C ARG A 116 -12.93 -6.87 0.37
N GLN A 117 -12.12 -5.83 0.56
CA GLN A 117 -12.10 -4.66 -0.32
C GLN A 117 -11.59 -5.01 -1.73
N LEU A 118 -10.58 -5.88 -1.85
CA LEU A 118 -10.08 -6.35 -3.13
C LEU A 118 -11.12 -7.23 -3.86
N GLU A 119 -11.80 -8.13 -3.15
CA GLU A 119 -12.94 -8.89 -3.70
C GLU A 119 -14.03 -7.97 -4.22
N LEU A 120 -14.46 -6.98 -3.43
CA LEU A 120 -15.48 -6.03 -3.87
C LEU A 120 -15.06 -5.24 -5.11
N LEU A 121 -13.76 -4.91 -5.24
CA LEU A 121 -13.23 -4.25 -6.43
C LEU A 121 -13.30 -5.18 -7.64
N TYR A 122 -12.89 -6.45 -7.48
CA TYR A 122 -12.98 -7.47 -8.52
C TYR A 122 -14.44 -7.72 -8.96
N GLU A 123 -15.34 -7.94 -8.01
CA GLU A 123 -16.78 -8.14 -8.26
C GLU A 123 -17.43 -6.95 -9.00
N ALA A 124 -16.92 -5.74 -8.78
CA ALA A 124 -17.44 -4.51 -9.40
C ALA A 124 -16.74 -4.13 -10.72
N ASP A 125 -15.58 -4.71 -11.01
CA ASP A 125 -14.81 -4.39 -12.22
C ASP A 125 -15.40 -5.10 -13.44
N SER A 126 -15.54 -4.35 -14.53
CA SER A 126 -16.01 -4.89 -15.80
C SER A 126 -14.88 -5.07 -16.80
N GLN A 127 -13.65 -4.69 -16.45
CA GLN A 127 -12.47 -4.88 -17.30
C GLN A 127 -11.88 -6.27 -17.06
N PRO A 128 -11.31 -6.90 -18.09
CA PRO A 128 -10.58 -8.15 -17.89
C PRO A 128 -9.36 -7.93 -17.00
N TRP A 129 -8.94 -8.99 -16.30
CA TRP A 129 -7.68 -9.01 -15.57
C TRP A 129 -6.49 -8.69 -16.51
N ASP A 130 -5.48 -8.00 -16.00
CA ASP A 130 -4.27 -7.66 -16.77
C ASP A 130 -3.56 -8.95 -17.21
N PRO A 131 -3.43 -9.22 -18.52
CA PRO A 131 -2.90 -10.49 -19.02
C PRO A 131 -1.42 -10.71 -18.75
N ARG A 132 -0.72 -9.71 -18.18
CA ARG A 132 0.70 -9.80 -17.83
C ARG A 132 0.95 -10.47 -16.47
N VAL A 133 -0.09 -10.63 -15.65
CA VAL A 133 0.01 -11.14 -14.28
C VAL A 133 -1.04 -12.23 -14.03
N SER A 134 -0.81 -13.05 -13.02
CA SER A 134 -1.78 -14.07 -12.60
C SER A 134 -2.92 -13.44 -11.78
N ASP A 135 -4.12 -13.99 -11.89
CA ASP A 135 -5.28 -13.77 -11.02
C ASP A 135 -5.28 -14.66 -9.78
N ASP A 136 -4.68 -15.86 -9.86
CA ASP A 136 -4.45 -16.76 -8.71
C ASP A 136 -3.51 -16.12 -7.64
N PRO A 137 -4.02 -15.82 -6.42
CA PRO A 137 -3.23 -15.22 -5.35
C PRO A 137 -2.10 -16.10 -4.78
N ASP A 138 -2.10 -17.41 -5.03
CA ASP A 138 -1.02 -18.31 -4.61
C ASP A 138 0.10 -18.38 -5.66
N ASN A 139 -0.12 -17.85 -6.86
CA ASN A 139 0.87 -17.82 -7.93
C ASN A 139 2.01 -16.81 -7.64
N PRO A 140 3.29 -17.19 -7.81
CA PRO A 140 4.43 -16.27 -7.68
C PRO A 140 4.40 -15.05 -8.61
N HIS A 141 3.61 -15.10 -9.69
CA HIS A 141 3.40 -14.03 -10.67
C HIS A 141 2.05 -13.32 -10.51
N PHE A 142 1.35 -13.54 -9.38
CA PHE A 142 0.16 -12.77 -9.02
C PHE A 142 0.47 -11.28 -8.91
N ALA A 143 -0.46 -10.45 -9.35
CA ALA A 143 -0.58 -9.05 -8.94
C ALA A 143 -2.04 -8.64 -9.05
N PHE A 144 -2.53 -7.79 -8.15
CA PHE A 144 -3.95 -7.44 -8.15
C PHE A 144 -4.28 -6.56 -9.35
N SER A 145 -5.21 -6.97 -10.20
CA SER A 145 -5.65 -6.20 -11.36
C SER A 145 -7.00 -5.55 -11.11
N VAL A 146 -7.12 -4.30 -11.53
CA VAL A 146 -8.41 -3.59 -11.60
C VAL A 146 -8.35 -2.52 -12.69
N GLY A 147 -9.44 -2.31 -13.40
CA GLY A 147 -9.49 -1.43 -14.56
C GLY A 147 -8.55 -1.87 -15.68
N GLY A 148 -8.26 -3.18 -15.78
CA GLY A 148 -7.27 -3.75 -16.71
C GLY A 148 -5.81 -3.40 -16.41
N THR A 149 -5.51 -2.92 -15.19
CA THR A 149 -4.17 -2.51 -14.77
C THR A 149 -3.73 -3.29 -13.54
N ALA A 150 -2.54 -3.89 -13.58
CA ALA A 150 -1.94 -4.55 -12.43
C ALA A 150 -1.33 -3.56 -11.41
N PHE A 151 -1.60 -3.79 -10.13
CA PHE A 151 -1.12 -3.01 -8.99
C PHE A 151 -0.45 -3.88 -7.93
N PHE A 152 0.65 -3.36 -7.37
CA PHE A 152 1.18 -3.82 -6.10
C PHE A 152 0.50 -3.08 -4.95
N VAL A 153 -0.26 -3.82 -4.13
CA VAL A 153 -1.05 -3.26 -3.03
C VAL A 153 -0.26 -3.26 -1.73
N VAL A 154 -0.27 -2.13 -1.03
CA VAL A 154 0.35 -1.95 0.28
C VAL A 154 -0.71 -1.50 1.27
N GLY A 155 -1.06 -2.39 2.18
CA GLY A 155 -1.86 -2.11 3.36
C GLY A 155 -1.04 -1.48 4.48
N LEU A 156 -1.64 -0.47 5.11
CA LEU A 156 -1.11 0.27 6.24
C LEU A 156 -2.28 0.52 7.22
N HIS A 157 -2.03 0.41 8.53
CA HIS A 157 -3.04 0.79 9.54
C HIS A 157 -2.39 1.21 10.88
N PRO A 158 -3.08 1.98 11.74
CA PRO A 158 -2.51 2.50 12.99
C PRO A 158 -1.97 1.41 13.93
N GLN A 159 -2.65 0.27 13.97
CA GLN A 159 -2.35 -0.86 14.86
C GLN A 159 -1.30 -1.83 14.32
N SER A 160 -0.52 -1.46 13.29
CA SER A 160 0.49 -2.36 12.74
C SER A 160 1.63 -2.60 13.74
N SER A 161 2.08 -3.84 13.82
CA SER A 161 3.24 -4.23 14.61
C SER A 161 4.54 -3.58 14.11
N ARG A 162 4.57 -3.17 12.84
CA ARG A 162 5.72 -2.50 12.20
C ARG A 162 5.48 -1.02 12.06
N ILE A 163 6.41 -0.21 12.57
CA ILE A 163 6.34 1.26 12.50
C ILE A 163 6.26 1.72 11.04
N ALA A 164 7.01 1.07 10.14
CA ALA A 164 6.97 1.36 8.70
C ALA A 164 5.61 1.11 8.03
N ARG A 165 4.71 0.36 8.69
CA ARG A 165 3.37 0.00 8.21
C ARG A 165 2.25 0.71 8.99
N ARG A 166 2.60 1.61 9.92
CA ARG A 166 1.64 2.49 10.59
C ARG A 166 1.30 3.69 9.71
N THR A 167 0.09 4.18 9.89
CA THR A 167 -0.54 5.31 9.20
C THR A 167 -1.62 5.87 10.13
N PRO A 168 -2.01 7.15 10.03
CA PRO A 168 -3.04 7.74 10.90
C PRO A 168 -4.40 7.02 10.82
N LEU A 169 -4.74 6.50 9.65
CA LEU A 169 -6.02 5.85 9.36
C LEU A 169 -5.78 4.63 8.47
N PRO A 170 -6.68 3.62 8.45
CA PRO A 170 -6.55 2.49 7.53
C PRO A 170 -6.38 2.97 6.09
N THR A 171 -5.32 2.48 5.43
CA THR A 171 -4.88 2.99 4.14
C THR A 171 -4.47 1.84 3.24
N LEU A 172 -4.90 1.90 1.98
CA LEU A 172 -4.43 1.03 0.90
C LEU A 172 -3.68 1.90 -0.13
N VAL A 173 -2.44 1.55 -0.41
CA VAL A 173 -1.63 2.21 -1.45
C VAL A 173 -1.54 1.27 -2.64
N PHE A 174 -1.95 1.76 -3.80
CA PHE A 174 -1.88 1.06 -5.08
C PHE A 174 -0.75 1.66 -5.90
N ASN A 175 0.26 0.84 -6.18
CA ASN A 175 1.41 1.22 -6.98
C ASN A 175 1.36 0.45 -8.29
N LEU A 176 1.65 1.10 -9.43
CA LEU A 176 1.62 0.42 -10.72
C LEU A 176 2.67 -0.70 -10.77
N HIS A 177 2.24 -1.92 -11.12
CA HIS A 177 3.15 -3.07 -11.18
C HIS A 177 4.27 -2.84 -12.20
N GLU A 178 3.95 -2.22 -13.34
CA GLU A 178 4.89 -1.89 -14.42
C GLU A 178 6.08 -1.03 -13.93
N GLN A 179 5.86 -0.10 -12.99
CA GLN A 179 6.93 0.74 -12.44
C GLN A 179 7.97 -0.09 -11.66
N PHE A 180 7.54 -1.19 -11.02
CA PHE A 180 8.47 -2.08 -10.34
C PHE A 180 9.23 -2.96 -11.32
N GLU A 181 8.59 -3.45 -12.38
CA GLU A 181 9.26 -4.22 -13.43
C GLU A 181 10.35 -3.39 -14.11
N GLU A 182 10.07 -2.13 -14.47
CA GLU A 182 11.08 -1.21 -15.01
C GLU A 182 12.22 -0.95 -14.03
N LEU A 183 11.91 -0.74 -12.75
CA LEU A 183 12.94 -0.54 -11.74
C LEU A 183 13.81 -1.79 -11.60
N ARG A 184 13.21 -2.98 -11.57
CA ARG A 184 13.88 -4.29 -11.46
C ARG A 184 14.80 -4.55 -12.65
N ALA A 185 14.39 -4.15 -13.86
CA ALA A 185 15.22 -4.22 -15.05
C ALA A 185 16.44 -3.28 -15.00
N SER A 186 16.48 -2.34 -14.05
CA SER A 186 17.59 -1.41 -13.85
C SER A 186 18.51 -1.83 -12.69
N ASP A 187 19.81 -1.52 -12.80
CA ASP A 187 20.80 -1.73 -11.72
C ASP A 187 20.50 -0.94 -10.43
N ARG A 188 19.48 -0.05 -10.45
CA ARG A 188 19.11 0.81 -9.31
C ARG A 188 18.29 0.07 -8.25
N PHE A 189 17.58 -1.00 -8.63
CA PHE A 189 16.70 -1.74 -7.72
C PHE A 189 17.44 -2.28 -6.49
N GLY A 190 18.57 -2.97 -6.71
CA GLY A 190 19.34 -3.58 -5.62
C GLY A 190 19.78 -2.56 -4.59
N ARG A 191 20.33 -1.42 -5.03
CA ARG A 191 20.76 -0.34 -4.13
C ARG A 191 19.59 0.27 -3.35
N MET A 192 18.45 0.49 -4.01
CA MET A 192 17.26 1.03 -3.36
C MET A 192 16.72 0.06 -2.30
N ARG A 193 16.57 -1.22 -2.66
CA ARG A 193 16.14 -2.29 -1.76
C ARG A 193 17.04 -2.40 -0.53
N ASP A 194 18.35 -2.44 -0.73
CA ASP A 194 19.31 -2.60 0.37
C ASP A 194 19.31 -1.37 1.29
N THR A 195 19.05 -0.18 0.74
CA THR A 195 18.89 1.05 1.53
C THR A 195 17.59 1.05 2.33
N ILE A 196 16.47 0.65 1.73
CA ILE A 196 15.18 0.52 2.42
C ILE A 196 15.30 -0.52 3.54
N ARG A 197 15.89 -1.68 3.27
CA ARG A 197 16.12 -2.74 4.27
C ARG A 197 16.96 -2.25 5.45
N ARG A 198 18.04 -1.49 5.19
CA ARG A 198 18.86 -0.90 6.26
C ARG A 198 18.06 0.08 7.12
N ARG A 199 17.33 1.01 6.50
CA ARG A 199 16.53 2.02 7.21
C ARG A 199 15.39 1.40 8.00
N ASP A 200 14.75 0.37 7.45
CA ASP A 200 13.71 -0.41 8.12
C ASP A 200 14.26 -1.11 9.37
N ALA A 201 15.43 -1.74 9.27
CA ALA A 201 16.10 -2.35 10.42
C ALA A 201 16.57 -1.32 11.45
N GLU A 202 17.04 -0.15 11.03
CA GLU A 202 17.38 0.98 11.93
C GLU A 202 16.15 1.49 12.68
N LEU A 203 14.99 1.55 12.03
CA LEU A 203 13.75 2.06 12.61
C LEU A 203 13.10 1.10 13.61
N GLN A 204 13.00 -0.19 13.27
CA GLN A 204 12.20 -1.15 14.04
C GLN A 204 12.98 -2.41 14.47
N GLY A 205 14.31 -2.35 14.41
CA GLY A 205 15.22 -3.36 14.97
C GLY A 205 15.33 -4.68 14.20
N SER A 206 14.52 -4.89 13.16
CA SER A 206 14.56 -6.11 12.35
C SER A 206 14.14 -5.87 10.90
N LEU A 207 14.70 -6.66 9.99
CA LEU A 207 14.25 -6.69 8.60
C LEU A 207 12.80 -7.18 8.50
N ASN A 208 12.09 -6.70 7.48
CA ASN A 208 10.76 -7.23 7.16
C ASN A 208 10.85 -8.63 6.56
N PRO A 209 10.41 -9.70 7.26
CA PRO A 209 10.43 -11.06 6.76
C PRO A 209 9.52 -11.22 5.55
N MET A 210 8.53 -10.33 5.40
CA MET A 210 7.59 -10.35 4.28
C MET A 210 8.17 -9.74 3.00
N VAL A 211 9.29 -9.02 3.05
CA VAL A 211 9.94 -8.49 1.84
C VAL A 211 10.82 -9.58 1.21
N ALA A 212 10.16 -10.62 0.71
CA ALA A 212 10.78 -11.65 -0.11
C ALA A 212 11.30 -11.03 -1.42
N ASP A 213 12.36 -11.61 -1.98
CA ASP A 213 12.75 -11.27 -3.35
C ASP A 213 11.64 -11.75 -4.32
N HIS A 214 11.23 -10.87 -5.24
CA HIS A 214 10.12 -11.09 -6.17
C HIS A 214 10.27 -12.41 -6.98
N GLY A 215 9.14 -13.06 -7.28
CA GLY A 215 9.07 -14.30 -8.06
C GLY A 215 9.39 -15.58 -7.30
N ARG A 216 9.68 -15.52 -5.99
CA ARG A 216 9.85 -16.72 -5.14
C ARG A 216 8.59 -17.14 -4.38
N SER A 217 7.73 -16.18 -4.10
CA SER A 217 6.44 -16.35 -3.42
C SER A 217 5.50 -15.26 -3.92
N SER A 218 4.20 -15.54 -3.94
CA SER A 218 3.19 -14.55 -4.29
C SER A 218 3.34 -13.25 -3.48
N GLU A 219 3.14 -12.11 -4.15
CA GLU A 219 3.10 -10.81 -3.48
C GLU A 219 1.85 -10.61 -2.62
N ALA A 220 0.80 -11.41 -2.80
CA ALA A 220 -0.42 -11.41 -1.97
C ALA A 220 -0.09 -11.45 -0.47
N ARG A 221 0.90 -12.26 -0.10
CA ARG A 221 1.38 -12.43 1.29
C ARG A 221 1.83 -11.11 1.92
N GLN A 222 2.22 -10.12 1.11
CA GLN A 222 2.79 -8.85 1.56
C GLN A 222 1.76 -7.72 1.68
N TYR A 223 0.56 -7.91 1.14
CA TYR A 223 -0.43 -6.85 0.99
C TYR A 223 -0.87 -6.28 2.34
N SER A 224 -1.27 -7.11 3.30
CA SER A 224 -1.72 -6.65 4.63
C SER A 224 -0.60 -6.05 5.48
N GLY A 225 0.67 -6.36 5.18
CA GLY A 225 1.81 -5.99 6.01
C GLY A 225 1.97 -6.82 7.29
N ARG A 226 1.06 -7.76 7.54
CA ARG A 226 1.09 -8.72 8.65
C ARG A 226 2.16 -9.79 8.40
N SER A 227 2.81 -10.27 9.46
CA SER A 227 3.64 -11.47 9.38
C SER A 227 2.75 -12.72 9.33
N VAL A 228 2.86 -13.52 8.28
CA VAL A 228 2.02 -14.71 8.07
C VAL A 228 2.86 -15.99 8.05
N PRO A 229 2.33 -17.14 8.52
CA PRO A 229 3.05 -18.42 8.53
C PRO A 229 3.25 -18.98 7.11
N GLU A 230 4.12 -19.98 6.95
CA GLU A 230 4.44 -20.57 5.64
C GLU A 230 3.20 -21.11 4.91
N ASP A 231 2.28 -21.73 5.64
CA ASP A 231 1.02 -22.31 5.17
C ASP A 231 -0.13 -21.30 4.97
N TRP A 232 0.16 -19.99 5.07
CA TRP A 232 -0.82 -18.96 4.77
C TRP A 232 -1.24 -19.00 3.30
N ALA A 233 -2.55 -18.89 3.07
CA ALA A 233 -3.17 -18.71 1.76
C ALA A 233 -4.01 -17.42 1.78
N ALA A 234 -4.20 -16.81 0.61
CA ALA A 234 -5.03 -15.62 0.50
C ALA A 234 -6.49 -15.92 0.92
N PRO A 235 -7.15 -15.02 1.68
CA PRO A 235 -8.56 -15.19 2.06
C PRO A 235 -9.56 -15.13 0.89
N ALA A 236 -9.12 -14.68 -0.29
CA ALA A 236 -9.92 -14.47 -1.48
C ALA A 236 -9.32 -15.23 -2.67
N SER A 237 -10.15 -15.59 -3.65
CA SER A 237 -9.75 -16.01 -5.00
C SER A 237 -10.36 -15.06 -6.03
N PHE A 238 -9.64 -14.82 -7.12
CA PHE A 238 -10.07 -13.99 -8.24
C PHE A 238 -10.15 -14.78 -9.54
N ASP A 239 -10.20 -16.11 -9.44
CA ASP A 239 -10.21 -16.95 -10.62
C ASP A 239 -11.54 -16.76 -11.38
N ASP A 240 -11.46 -16.46 -12.67
CA ASP A 240 -12.56 -16.59 -13.62
C ASP A 240 -12.85 -18.09 -13.88
N GLU A 241 -13.10 -18.89 -12.84
CA GLU A 241 -13.85 -20.12 -13.05
C GLU A 241 -15.31 -19.71 -13.32
N GLU A 242 -15.63 -19.53 -14.61
CA GLU A 242 -16.97 -19.78 -15.11
C GLU A 242 -17.47 -21.05 -14.45
N THR A 243 -18.32 -20.90 -13.45
CA THR A 243 -19.02 -22.02 -12.83
C THR A 243 -19.78 -22.71 -13.97
N PRO A 244 -19.52 -23.99 -14.27
CA PRO A 244 -20.19 -24.68 -15.36
C PRO A 244 -21.72 -24.78 -15.17
#